data_AF-A0A527GL95-F1
#
_entry.id   AF-A0A527GL95-F1
#
_cell.length_a   1.000
_cell.length_b   1.000
_cell.length_c   1.000
_cell.angle_alpha   90.00
_cell.angle_beta   90.00
_cell.angle_gamma   90.00
#
_symmetry.space_group_name_H-M   'P 1'
#
loop_
_entity.id
_entity.type
_entity.pdbx_description
1 polymer ?
#
loop_
_entity_poly.entity_id
_entity_poly.type
_entity_poly.pdbx_seq_one_letter_code
_entity_poly.pdbx_strand_id
1 'polypeptide(L)' 'MLDAEKTRAASRLLVGHWDQGTRLGAIPEALRPQTRLEGYAIQSHVLDRLAASLFGWKIAATSLAGQRHINVDGPMAG' A
#
# COMPACT_ATOMS: atom_id res chain seq x y z
N MET A 1 -1.62 -8.20 -14.18
CA MET A 1 -2.17 -8.40 -12.83
C MET A 1 -1.08 -9.06 -11.99
N LEU A 2 -0.70 -8.44 -10.87
CA LEU A 2 0.22 -9.08 -9.90
C LEU A 2 -0.44 -10.34 -9.33
N ASP A 3 0.33 -11.42 -9.24
CA ASP A 3 -0.07 -12.63 -8.52
C ASP A 3 0.12 -12.48 -7.01
N ALA A 4 -0.42 -13.43 -6.24
CA ALA A 4 -0.40 -13.38 -4.77
C ALA A 4 1.01 -13.37 -4.17
N GLU A 5 1.98 -14.04 -4.82
CA GLU A 5 3.36 -14.05 -4.33
C GLU A 5 4.02 -12.69 -4.55
N LYS A 6 3.76 -12.05 -5.69
CA LYS A 6 4.24 -10.70 -5.97
C LYS A 6 3.62 -9.66 -5.07
N THR A 7 2.30 -9.73 -4.78
CA THR A 7 1.67 -8.78 -3.86
C THR A 7 2.23 -8.90 -2.45
N ARG A 8 2.46 -10.14 -1.98
CA ARG A 8 3.08 -10.38 -0.67
C ARG A 8 4.55 -9.94 -0.64
N ALA A 9 5.31 -10.19 -1.71
CA ALA A 9 6.70 -9.74 -1.83
C ALA A 9 6.82 -8.22 -1.83
N ALA A 10 5.94 -7.51 -2.54
CA ALA A 10 5.88 -6.06 -2.53
C ALA A 10 5.57 -5.51 -1.13
N SER A 11 4.64 -6.13 -0.40
CA SER A 11 4.33 -5.75 0.98
C SER A 11 5.54 -5.92 1.90
N ARG A 12 6.21 -7.09 1.85
CA ARG A 12 7.43 -7.33 2.64
C ARG A 12 8.54 -6.33 2.32
N LEU A 13 8.71 -5.95 1.06
CA LEU A 13 9.68 -4.93 0.67
C LEU A 13 9.37 -3.58 1.34
N LEU A 14 8.12 -3.10 1.24
CA LEU A 14 7.69 -1.83 1.82
C LEU A 14 7.81 -1.84 3.35
N VAL A 15 7.34 -2.91 3.98
CA VAL A 15 7.39 -3.10 5.43
C VAL A 15 8.84 -3.19 5.92
N GLY A 16 9.72 -3.89 5.20
CA GLY A 16 11.15 -3.97 5.55
C GLY A 16 11.83 -2.60 5.54
N HIS A 17 11.55 -1.76 4.54
CA HIS A 17 12.04 -0.38 4.51
C HIS A 17 11.49 0.46 5.67
N TRP A 18 10.21 0.29 6.02
CA TRP A 18 9.61 0.95 7.19
C TRP A 18 10.31 0.55 8.49
N ASP A 19 10.50 -0.75 8.74
CA ASP A 19 11.18 -1.26 9.94
C ASP A 19 12.61 -0.76 10.07
N GLN A 20 13.33 -0.68 8.95
CA GLN A 20 14.72 -0.25 8.92
C GLN A 20 14.89 1.28 8.89
N GLY A 21 13.79 2.05 8.80
CA GLY A 21 13.84 3.50 8.65
C GLY A 21 14.55 3.97 7.37
N THR A 22 14.54 3.14 6.33
CA THR A 22 15.20 3.43 5.05
C THR A 22 14.20 3.90 4.00
N ARG A 23 14.70 4.52 2.93
CA ARG A 23 13.87 5.03 1.83
C ARG A 23 14.07 4.18 0.58
N LEU A 24 12.96 3.94 -0.11
CA LEU A 24 12.94 3.30 -1.42
C LEU A 24 12.66 4.37 -2.48
N GLY A 25 13.52 4.48 -3.50
CA GLY A 25 13.34 5.46 -4.57
C GLY A 25 12.09 5.17 -5.42
N ALA A 26 11.85 3.89 -5.73
CA ALA A 26 10.63 3.41 -6.37
C ALA A 26 10.44 1.92 -6.07
N ILE A 27 9.19 1.45 -6.04
CA ILE A 27 8.90 0.01 -6.03
C ILE A 27 9.47 -0.60 -7.33
N PRO A 28 10.25 -1.71 -7.27
CA PRO A 28 10.78 -2.38 -8.46
C PRO A 28 9.67 -2.72 -9.47
N GLU A 29 9.96 -2.61 -10.76
CA GLU A 29 8.96 -2.77 -11.83
C GLU A 29 8.15 -4.07 -11.71
N ALA A 30 8.83 -5.18 -11.39
CA ALA A 30 8.20 -6.50 -11.26
C ALA A 30 7.18 -6.60 -10.09
N LEU A 31 7.23 -5.65 -9.14
CA LEU A 31 6.40 -5.61 -7.93
C LEU A 31 5.49 -4.37 -7.88
N ARG A 32 5.60 -3.46 -8.85
CA ARG A 32 4.90 -2.17 -8.82
C ARG A 32 3.41 -2.38 -9.20
N PRO A 33 2.46 -1.96 -8.35
CA PRO A 33 1.06 -2.02 -8.71
C PRO A 33 0.77 -1.01 -9.83
N GLN A 34 0.03 -1.45 -10.84
CA GLN A 34 -0.43 -0.63 -11.96
C GLN A 34 -1.89 -0.20 -11.79
N THR A 35 -2.60 -0.82 -10.84
CA THR A 35 -3.99 -0.54 -10.53
C THR A 35 -4.21 -0.32 -9.04
N ARG A 36 -5.28 0.41 -8.69
CA ARG A 36 -5.72 0.58 -7.29
C ARG A 36 -6.02 -0.77 -6.63
N LEU A 37 -6.58 -1.73 -7.37
CA LEU A 37 -6.86 -3.09 -6.88
C LEU A 37 -5.57 -3.82 -6.48
N GLU A 38 -4.53 -3.75 -7.31
CA GLU A 38 -3.21 -4.32 -6.98
C GLU A 38 -2.59 -3.61 -5.77
N GLY A 39 -2.73 -2.29 -5.67
CA GLY A 39 -2.31 -1.53 -4.49
C GLY A 39 -2.96 -2.04 -3.20
N TYR A 40 -4.27 -2.25 -3.21
CA TYR A 40 -4.97 -2.83 -2.05
C TYR A 40 -4.61 -4.29 -1.79
N ALA A 41 -4.35 -5.09 -2.82
CA ALA A 41 -3.86 -6.46 -2.66
C ALA A 41 -2.47 -6.50 -1.99
N ILE A 42 -1.60 -5.52 -2.26
CA ILE A 42 -0.32 -5.37 -1.54
C ILE A 42 -0.59 -4.93 -0.09
N GLN A 43 -1.45 -3.94 0.12
CA GLN A 43 -1.77 -3.39 1.45
C GLN A 43 -2.34 -4.44 2.40
N SER A 44 -3.18 -5.37 1.92
CA SER A 44 -3.80 -6.40 2.76
C SER A 44 -2.77 -7.30 3.46
N HIS A 45 -1.61 -7.52 2.84
CA HIS A 45 -0.51 -8.29 3.40
C HIS A 45 0.29 -7.54 4.47
N VAL A 46 0.08 -6.23 4.67
CA VAL A 46 0.75 -5.49 5.76
C VAL A 46 0.37 -6.08 7.12
N LEU A 47 -0.86 -6.60 7.25
CA LEU A 47 -1.34 -7.21 8.49
C LEU A 47 -0.57 -8.49 8.87
N ASP A 48 0.13 -9.14 7.92
CA ASP A 48 0.96 -10.33 8.20
C ASP A 48 2.07 -10.05 9.24
N ARG A 49 2.44 -8.77 9.45
CA ARG A 49 3.43 -8.37 10.47
C ARG A 49 2.84 -8.19 11.87
N LEU A 50 1.53 -7.97 11.98
CA LEU A 50 0.93 -7.52 13.23
C LEU A 50 0.67 -8.73 14.14
N ALA A 51 1.21 -8.68 15.35
CA ALA A 51 0.89 -9.66 16.39
C ALA A 51 -0.50 -9.45 17.00
N ALA A 52 -1.07 -8.25 16.83
CA ALA A 52 -2.39 -7.88 17.33
C ALA A 52 -3.41 -7.81 16.18
N SER A 53 -4.68 -8.04 16.52
CA SER A 53 -5.79 -7.90 15.58
C SER A 53 -5.92 -6.48 15.05
N LEU A 54 -6.45 -6.36 13.83
CA LEU A 54 -6.79 -5.08 13.23
C LEU A 54 -7.77 -4.30 14.13
N PHE A 55 -7.36 -3.11 14.56
CA PHE A 55 -8.19 -2.27 15.44
C PHE A 55 -9.22 -1.44 14.68
N GLY A 56 -8.91 -1.00 13.46
CA GLY A 56 -9.79 -0.15 12.66
C GLY A 56 -9.13 0.36 11.38
N TRP A 57 -9.82 1.25 10.69
CA TRP A 57 -9.43 1.78 9.38
C TRP A 57 -9.34 3.30 9.39
N LYS A 58 -8.49 3.85 8.52
CA LYS A 58 -8.39 5.26 8.22
C LYS A 58 -8.87 5.53 6.80
N ILE A 59 -9.55 6.65 6.59
CA ILE A 59 -9.88 7.13 5.24
C ILE A 59 -9.11 8.42 4.97
N ALA A 60 -8.37 8.46 3.87
CA ALA A 60 -7.62 9.62 3.37
C ALA A 60 -8.24 10.17 2.08
N ALA A 61 -7.81 11.37 1.68
CA ALA A 61 -8.27 12.06 0.47
C ALA A 61 -9.81 12.20 0.40
N THR A 62 -10.44 12.61 1.49
CA THR A 62 -11.90 12.79 1.57
C THR A 62 -12.39 14.08 0.91
N SER A 63 -11.53 15.10 0.75
CA SER A 63 -11.88 16.34 0.06
C SER A 63 -11.47 16.30 -1.41
N LEU A 64 -12.25 16.97 -2.27
CA LEU A 64 -11.90 17.17 -3.69
C LEU A 64 -10.53 17.85 -3.86
N ALA A 65 -10.19 18.81 -2.99
CA ALA A 65 -8.89 19.46 -3.01
C ALA A 65 -7.75 18.46 -2.74
N GLY A 66 -7.92 17.58 -1.74
CA GLY A 66 -6.94 16.55 -1.41
C GLY A 66 -6.79 15.51 -2.53
N GLN A 67 -7.91 15.09 -3.12
CA GLN A 67 -7.93 14.16 -4.26
C GLN A 67 -7.15 14.70 -5.46
N ARG A 68 -7.39 15.97 -5.83
CA ARG A 68 -6.66 16.65 -6.90
C ARG A 68 -5.17 16.81 -6.59
N HIS A 69 -4.81 17.12 -5.35
CA HIS A 69 -3.41 17.35 -4.95
C HIS A 69 -2.53 16.11 -5.13
N ILE A 70 -3.06 14.92 -4.84
CA ILE A 70 -2.32 13.65 -4.96
C ILE A 70 -2.73 12.83 -6.20
N ASN A 71 -3.50 13.44 -7.11
CA ASN A 71 -3.97 12.85 -8.36
C ASN A 71 -4.69 11.49 -8.19
N VAL A 72 -5.70 11.46 -7.32
CA VAL A 72 -6.61 10.32 -7.16
C VAL A 72 -8.05 10.72 -7.47
N ASP A 73 -8.83 9.74 -7.90
CA ASP A 73 -10.23 9.85 -8.31
C ASP A 73 -11.24 9.71 -7.15
N GLY A 74 -10.76 9.42 -5.94
CA GLY A 74 -11.61 9.30 -4.76
C GLY A 74 -10.85 8.92 -3.49
N PRO A 75 -11.55 8.84 -2.35
CA PRO A 75 -10.96 8.50 -1.06
C PRO A 75 -10.24 7.15 -1.07
N MET A 76 -9.28 6.98 -0.16
CA MET A 76 -8.49 5.76 0.00
C MET A 76 -8.55 5.24 1.42
N ALA A 77 -8.69 3.92 1.56
CA ALA A 77 -8.72 3.24 2.85
C ALA A 77 -7.31 2.77 3.26
N GLY A 78 -6.98 2.97 4.52
CA GLY A 78 -5.68 2.70 5.14
C GLY A 78 -5.83 1.87 6.40
#